data_AF-A0A7S0RVN7-F1
#
_entry.id   AF-A0A7S0RVN7-F1
#
_cell.length_a   1.000
_cell.length_b   1.000
_cell.length_c   1.000
_cell.angle_alpha   90.00
_cell.angle_beta   90.00
_cell.angle_gamma   90.00
#
_symmetry.space_group_name_H-M   'P 1'
#
loop_
_entity.id
_entity.type
_entity.pdbx_description
1 polymer ?
#
loop_
_entity_poly.entity_id
_entity_poly.type
_entity_poly.pdbx_seq_one_letter_code
_entity_poly.pdbx_strand_id
1 'polypeptide(L)'
;GQQTMQAEAVAGSGTSAADEPTTLYCLFGFDIVVNSRGRAVLVECNAFPALASGTMRDVPTAVYTELLCDTVRTVVLPVTDGRAPELGGYVSLDIIADEC
;
A
#
# COMPACT_ATOMS: atom_id res chain seq x y z
N GLY A 1 26.39 41.64 -2.62
CA GLY A 1 25.21 41.24 -1.84
C GLY A 1 24.41 40.28 -2.68
N GLN A 2 24.44 39.00 -2.34
CA GLN A 2 23.47 37.97 -2.72
C GLN A 2 23.80 36.78 -1.81
N GLN A 3 22.99 36.60 -0.77
CA GLN A 3 23.14 35.53 0.21
C GLN A 3 22.60 34.24 -0.38
N THR A 4 23.49 33.26 -0.56
CA THR A 4 23.12 31.86 -0.77
C THR A 4 22.78 31.29 0.62
N MET A 5 21.50 31.06 0.91
CA MET A 5 21.10 30.29 2.09
C MET A 5 21.44 28.82 1.84
N GLN A 6 22.60 28.39 2.32
CA GLN A 6 22.88 26.97 2.51
C GLN A 6 22.11 26.52 3.76
N ALA A 7 21.21 25.55 3.60
CA ALA A 7 20.63 24.85 4.73
C ALA A 7 21.72 23.99 5.35
N GLU A 8 22.18 24.36 6.55
CA GLU A 8 23.12 23.57 7.34
C GLU A 8 22.42 22.29 7.81
N ALA A 9 22.97 21.14 7.41
CA ALA A 9 22.63 19.86 8.01
C ALA A 9 23.15 19.85 9.44
N VAL A 10 22.24 19.88 10.42
CA VAL A 10 22.59 19.65 11.82
C VAL A 10 22.98 18.18 11.97
N ALA A 11 24.28 17.93 12.03
CA ALA A 11 24.85 16.62 12.33
C ALA A 11 24.56 16.27 13.80
N GLY A 12 23.45 15.55 14.04
CA GLY A 12 23.18 14.90 15.31
C GLY A 12 24.14 13.73 15.50
N SER A 13 25.16 13.91 16.33
CA SER A 13 26.05 12.85 16.79
C SER A 13 25.32 11.94 17.79
N GLY A 14 24.82 10.81 17.30
CA GLY A 14 24.31 9.71 18.11
C GLY A 14 24.53 8.40 17.37
N THR A 15 25.42 7.56 17.89
CA THR A 15 25.63 6.20 17.40
C THR A 15 24.33 5.41 17.57
N SER A 16 23.67 5.05 16.48
CA SER A 16 22.56 4.10 16.44
C SER A 16 22.78 3.17 15.26
N ALA A 17 22.35 1.91 15.39
CA ALA A 17 22.53 0.84 14.42
C ALA A 17 22.36 1.32 12.97
N ALA A 18 23.21 0.82 12.07
CA ALA A 18 23.15 1.09 10.63
C ALA A 18 21.70 1.22 10.16
N ASP A 19 21.37 2.30 9.45
CA ASP A 19 20.05 2.55 8.85
C ASP A 19 19.63 1.31 8.03
N GLU A 20 18.95 0.36 8.68
CA GLU A 20 18.35 -0.75 7.95
C GLU A 20 17.23 -0.15 7.11
N PRO A 21 17.19 -0.42 5.80
CA PRO A 21 16.18 0.14 4.92
C PRO A 21 14.80 -0.28 5.43
N THR A 22 14.01 0.71 5.87
CA THR A 22 12.64 0.47 6.28
C THR A 22 11.81 0.18 5.05
N THR A 23 11.27 -1.05 4.96
CA THR A 23 10.35 -1.41 3.89
C THR A 23 8.94 -0.96 4.26
N LEU A 24 8.33 -0.15 3.40
CA LEU A 24 6.97 0.35 3.57
C LEU A 24 6.02 -0.35 2.60
N TYR A 25 4.82 -0.64 3.07
CA TYR A 25 3.75 -1.24 2.28
C TYR A 25 2.55 -0.29 2.24
N CYS A 26 1.85 -0.26 1.11
CA CYS A 26 0.67 0.57 0.93
C CYS A 26 -0.46 -0.28 0.35
N LEU A 27 -1.66 -0.13 0.92
CA LEU A 27 -2.88 -0.73 0.39
C LEU A 27 -3.62 0.32 -0.44
N PHE A 28 -3.82 0.04 -1.72
CA PHE A 28 -4.55 0.90 -2.64
C PHE A 28 -5.96 0.35 -2.89
N GLY A 29 -6.94 1.25 -3.00
CA GLY A 29 -8.26 0.93 -3.55
C GLY A 29 -8.35 1.41 -5.00
N PHE A 30 -8.77 0.53 -5.90
CA PHE A 30 -8.98 0.87 -7.30
C PHE A 30 -10.47 0.90 -7.63
N ASP A 31 -10.90 2.01 -8.21
CA ASP A 31 -12.25 2.14 -8.74
C ASP A 31 -12.23 1.80 -10.22
N ILE A 32 -12.90 0.71 -10.58
CA ILE A 32 -12.88 0.15 -11.93
C ILE A 32 -14.30 0.12 -12.47
N VAL A 33 -14.47 0.59 -13.71
CA VAL A 33 -15.71 0.44 -14.47
C VAL A 33 -15.50 -0.58 -15.57
N VAL A 34 -16.45 -1.50 -15.72
CA VAL A 34 -16.49 -2.45 -16.84
C VAL A 34 -17.37 -1.88 -17.94
N ASN A 35 -16.80 -1.64 -19.12
CA ASN A 35 -17.55 -1.08 -20.24
C ASN A 35 -18.41 -2.14 -20.95
N SER A 36 -19.21 -1.73 -21.94
CA SER A 36 -20.11 -2.61 -22.70
C SER A 36 -19.40 -3.71 -23.52
N ARG A 37 -18.07 -3.61 -23.68
CA ARG A 37 -17.24 -4.62 -24.33
C ARG A 37 -16.56 -5.56 -23.32
N GLY A 38 -16.89 -5.46 -22.04
CA GLY A 38 -16.27 -6.25 -20.97
C GLY A 38 -14.86 -5.81 -20.58
N ARG A 39 -14.38 -4.66 -21.07
CA ARG A 39 -13.06 -4.14 -20.70
C ARG A 39 -13.16 -3.40 -19.37
N ALA A 40 -12.33 -3.80 -18.41
CA ALA A 40 -12.09 -3.07 -17.18
C ALA A 40 -11.28 -1.79 -17.48
N VAL A 41 -11.77 -0.66 -16.97
CA VAL A 41 -11.16 0.66 -17.10
C VAL A 41 -10.96 1.22 -15.71
N LEU A 42 -9.72 1.52 -15.36
CA LEU A 42 -9.38 2.20 -14.11
C LEU A 42 -9.87 3.65 -14.17
N VAL A 43 -10.60 4.07 -13.14
CA VAL A 43 -11.14 5.43 -13.01
C VAL A 43 -10.35 6.22 -11.96
N GLU A 44 -10.12 5.60 -10.79
CA GLU A 44 -9.42 6.23 -9.68
C GLU A 44 -8.54 5.21 -8.93
N CYS A 45 -7.43 5.70 -8.38
CA CYS A 45 -6.59 4.99 -7.43
C CYS A 45 -6.52 5.79 -6.14
N ASN A 46 -7.05 5.21 -5.06
CA ASN A 46 -7.09 5.83 -3.74
C ASN A 46 -6.01 5.21 -2.85
N ALA A 47 -5.05 6.04 -2.43
CA ALA A 47 -4.21 5.70 -1.30
C ALA A 47 -5.06 5.78 -0.02
N PHE A 48 -5.00 4.74 0.82
CA PHE A 48 -5.82 4.63 2.05
C PHE A 48 -7.33 4.49 1.77
N PRO A 49 -7.76 3.39 1.13
CA PRO A 49 -9.18 3.16 0.86
C PRO A 49 -9.99 3.08 2.16
N ALA A 50 -11.22 3.59 2.11
CA ALA A 50 -12.11 3.58 3.26
C ALA A 50 -12.67 2.17 3.54
N LEU A 51 -12.06 1.45 4.48
CA LEU A 51 -12.48 0.11 4.92
C LEU A 51 -13.32 0.20 6.21
N ALA A 52 -14.55 0.71 6.08
CA ALA A 52 -15.49 0.82 7.21
C ALA A 52 -16.93 0.58 6.77
N SER A 53 -17.77 0.08 7.68
CA SER A 53 -19.17 -0.25 7.44
C SER A 53 -20.03 0.92 6.92
N GLY A 54 -19.57 2.17 7.11
CA GLY A 54 -20.24 3.35 6.57
C GLY A 54 -20.10 3.46 5.04
N THR A 55 -18.87 3.46 4.54
CA THR A 55 -18.55 3.55 3.09
C THR A 55 -18.77 2.23 2.37
N MET A 56 -18.71 1.12 3.10
CA MET A 56 -18.82 -0.24 2.58
C MET A 56 -20.16 -0.89 2.97
N ARG A 57 -21.24 -0.10 3.10
CA ARG A 57 -22.54 -0.55 3.66
C ARG A 57 -23.08 -1.83 3.04
N ASP A 58 -22.94 -1.97 1.73
CA ASP A 58 -23.48 -3.10 0.96
C ASP A 58 -22.46 -4.25 0.79
N VAL A 59 -21.27 -4.09 1.36
CA VAL A 59 -20.22 -5.12 1.35
C VAL A 59 -20.26 -5.88 2.67
N PRO A 60 -20.35 -7.22 2.66
CA PRO A 60 -20.31 -8.01 3.88
C PRO A 60 -19.04 -7.73 4.69
N THR A 61 -19.19 -7.52 6.00
CA THR A 61 -18.07 -7.23 6.92
C THR A 61 -16.91 -8.20 6.83
N ALA A 62 -17.21 -9.47 6.57
CA ALA A 62 -16.22 -10.52 6.40
C ALA A 62 -15.21 -10.18 5.30
N VAL A 63 -15.63 -9.55 4.20
CA VAL A 63 -14.76 -9.26 3.04
C VAL A 63 -13.62 -8.32 3.41
N TYR A 64 -13.91 -7.17 4.04
CA TYR A 64 -12.84 -6.24 4.42
C TYR A 64 -12.09 -6.68 5.67
N THR A 65 -12.68 -7.53 6.51
CA THR A 65 -11.98 -8.15 7.64
C THR A 65 -10.93 -9.13 7.14
N GLU A 66 -11.29 -10.00 6.20
CA GLU A 66 -10.38 -10.96 5.56
C GLU A 66 -9.26 -10.23 4.81
N LEU A 67 -9.58 -9.18 4.05
CA LEU A 67 -8.58 -8.34 3.38
C LEU A 67 -7.51 -7.80 4.36
N LEU A 68 -7.93 -7.27 5.51
CA LEU A 68 -7.02 -6.75 6.52
C LEU A 68 -6.19 -7.88 7.17
N CYS A 69 -6.82 -9.02 7.48
CA CYS A 69 -6.12 -10.18 8.02
C CYS A 69 -5.04 -10.70 7.05
N ASP A 70 -5.37 -10.81 5.77
CA ASP A 70 -4.45 -11.28 4.74
C ASP A 70 -3.32 -10.27 4.50
N THR A 71 -3.61 -8.96 4.56
CA THR A 71 -2.58 -7.91 4.54
C THR A 71 -1.58 -8.12 5.67
N VAL A 72 -2.05 -8.28 6.91
CA VAL A 72 -1.18 -8.48 8.09
C VAL A 72 -0.32 -9.74 7.95
N ARG A 73 -0.92 -10.87 7.51
CA ARG A 73 -0.20 -12.12 7.28
C ARG A 73 0.83 -12.03 6.15
N THR A 74 0.54 -11.22 5.13
CA THR A 74 1.43 -11.07 3.97
C THR A 74 2.62 -10.18 4.27
N VAL A 75 2.43 -9.03 4.95
CA VAL A 75 3.48 -7.99 5.04
C VAL A 75 3.96 -7.68 6.46
N VAL A 76 3.13 -7.88 7.48
CA VAL A 76 3.48 -7.50 8.86
C VAL A 76 4.12 -8.68 9.60
N LEU A 77 3.44 -9.83 9.66
CA LEU A 77 3.93 -11.00 10.42
C LEU A 77 5.28 -11.55 9.95
N PRO A 78 5.66 -11.48 8.66
CA PRO A 78 7.01 -11.88 8.26
C PRO A 78 8.11 -11.03 8.89
N VAL A 79 7.84 -9.74 9.10
CA VAL A 79 8.81 -8.80 9.66
C VAL A 79 8.79 -8.83 11.19
N THR A 80 7.63 -8.97 11.82
CA THR A 80 7.52 -8.96 13.29
C THR A 80 7.81 -10.32 13.93
N ASP A 81 7.41 -11.41 13.27
CA ASP A 81 7.38 -12.76 13.85
C ASP A 81 8.25 -13.76 13.07
N GLY A 82 8.91 -13.33 11.98
CA GLY A 82 9.73 -14.18 11.13
C GLY A 82 8.96 -15.25 10.36
N ARG A 83 7.63 -15.09 10.21
CA ARG A 83 6.78 -16.06 9.50
C ARG A 83 6.96 -15.96 7.99
N ALA A 84 6.71 -17.06 7.27
CA ALA A 84 6.61 -16.99 5.81
C ALA A 84 5.40 -16.12 5.41
N PRO A 85 5.49 -15.29 4.35
CA PRO A 85 4.34 -14.56 3.83
C PRO A 85 3.22 -15.50 3.39
N GLU A 86 2.00 -15.24 3.85
CA GLU A 86 0.79 -15.98 3.45
C GLU A 86 -0.15 -15.04 2.68
N LEU A 87 -0.29 -15.25 1.37
CA LEU A 87 -1.04 -14.36 0.46
C LEU A 87 -2.55 -14.34 0.70
N GLY A 88 -3.13 -15.39 1.27
CA GLY A 88 -4.59 -15.49 1.43
C GLY A 88 -5.33 -15.29 0.11
N GLY A 89 -6.25 -14.32 0.07
CA GLY A 89 -7.01 -13.95 -1.13
C GLY A 89 -6.28 -13.10 -2.17
N TYR A 90 -5.03 -12.68 -1.93
CA TYR A 90 -4.27 -11.88 -2.90
C TYR A 90 -3.85 -12.70 -4.12
N VAL A 91 -3.90 -12.06 -5.29
CA VAL A 91 -3.39 -12.58 -6.55
C VAL A 91 -2.29 -11.67 -7.08
N SER A 92 -1.29 -12.26 -7.75
CA SER A 92 -0.28 -11.48 -8.46
C SER A 92 -0.91 -10.87 -9.71
N LEU A 93 -0.67 -9.58 -9.93
CA LEU A 93 -1.09 -8.88 -11.13
C LEU A 93 0.13 -8.55 -11.98
N ASP A 94 0.13 -8.99 -13.23
CA ASP A 94 1.08 -8.53 -14.23
C ASP A 94 0.58 -7.18 -14.77
N ILE A 95 1.16 -6.08 -14.28
CA ILE A 95 0.83 -4.74 -14.77
C ILE A 95 1.60 -4.51 -16.07
N ILE A 96 0.91 -4.60 -17.19
CA ILE A 96 1.44 -4.24 -18.50
C ILE A 96 1.23 -2.73 -18.67
N ALA A 97 2.30 -1.94 -18.56
CA ALA A 97 2.27 -0.54 -18.93
C ALA A 97 2.37 -0.45 -20.47
N ASP A 98 1.28 -0.12 -21.14
CA ASP A 98 1.34 0.33 -22.53
C ASP A 98 1.90 1.76 -22.54
N GLU A 99 2.99 1.98 -23.28
CA GLU A 99 3.49 3.33 -23.56
C GLU A 99 2.44 4.05 -24.44
N CYS A 100 1.75 5.04 -23.86
CA CYS A 100 0.88 5.96 -24.60
C CYS A 100 1.68 7.05 -25.32
#